data_AF-A0A846D140-F1
#
_entry.id   AF-A0A846D140-F1
#
_cell.length_a   1.000
_cell.length_b   1.000
_cell.length_c   1.000
_cell.angle_alpha   90.00
_cell.angle_beta   90.00
_cell.angle_gamma   90.00
#
_symmetry.space_group_name_H-M   'P 1'
#
loop_
_entity.id
_entity.type
_entity.pdbx_description
1 polymer ?
#
loop_
_entity_poly.entity_id
_entity_poly.type
_entity_poly.pdbx_seq_one_letter_code
_entity_poly.pdbx_strand_id
1 'polypeptide(L)'
;MVSFADLNVANGPAVHPFLQAAAKQSLARAIKARGRTLSVNSGYRTIAQQLMLFNHGKVRRCGIGVVAPPGRSNHQSGLALDINDEQGWRPYLEREGWRWFGPADRPHFDYIGRGTRNIRPLAVKAFQRLWNQYNPDKPIAEDGIYGRNTEARLNQAPIVGFGETNESLPERRLSLTKPYLEGDDVRELQEALVKATITVEVDGVFGPATKEAVKEFQKLKDLTVDGIVGAATRSALGL
;
A
#
# COMPACT_ATOMS: atom_id res chain seq x y z
N MET A 1 12.13 1.34 14.31
CA MET A 1 11.53 -0.01 14.21
C MET A 1 12.59 -0.94 13.68
N VAL A 2 12.39 -2.25 13.77
CA VAL A 2 13.32 -3.28 13.28
C VAL A 2 12.56 -4.26 12.41
N SER A 3 13.21 -4.75 11.35
CA SER A 3 12.62 -5.78 10.49
C SER A 3 12.53 -7.10 11.25
N PHE A 4 11.45 -7.85 11.08
CA PHE A 4 11.28 -9.22 11.56
C PHE A 4 11.34 -10.26 10.44
N ALA A 5 11.68 -9.85 9.21
CA ALA A 5 11.78 -10.76 8.06
C ALA A 5 12.89 -11.83 8.20
N ASP A 6 13.81 -11.63 9.15
CA ASP A 6 14.86 -12.57 9.54
C ASP A 6 14.38 -13.68 10.48
N LEU A 7 13.14 -13.61 10.99
CA LEU A 7 12.54 -14.68 11.78
C LEU A 7 11.98 -15.79 10.88
N ASN A 8 11.59 -16.92 11.46
CA ASN A 8 10.89 -18.00 10.73
C ASN A 8 9.44 -17.59 10.41
N VAL A 9 9.29 -16.67 9.45
CA VAL A 9 8.01 -16.11 8.99
C VAL A 9 7.85 -16.31 7.49
N ALA A 10 6.60 -16.49 7.06
CA ALA A 10 6.19 -16.43 5.66
C ALA A 10 5.37 -15.15 5.46
N ASN A 11 6.00 -14.11 4.92
CA ASN A 11 5.38 -12.81 4.68
C ASN A 11 4.71 -12.78 3.30
N GLY A 12 3.47 -12.29 3.22
CA GLY A 12 2.87 -11.90 1.94
C GLY A 12 3.65 -10.76 1.27
N PRO A 13 3.54 -10.58 -0.05
CA PRO A 13 4.35 -9.60 -0.82
C PRO A 13 4.08 -8.13 -0.41
N ALA A 14 2.94 -7.85 0.20
CA ALA A 14 2.56 -6.50 0.66
C ALA A 14 2.84 -6.26 2.16
N VAL A 15 3.43 -7.22 2.86
CA VAL A 15 3.74 -7.07 4.28
C VAL A 15 4.93 -6.14 4.44
N HIS A 16 4.78 -5.10 5.26
CA HIS A 16 5.91 -4.32 5.76
C HIS A 16 6.38 -4.95 7.07
N PRO A 17 7.50 -5.70 7.05
CA PRO A 17 7.82 -6.62 8.12
C PRO A 17 8.56 -5.90 9.25
N PHE A 18 8.01 -4.78 9.74
CA PHE A 18 8.60 -3.98 10.80
C PHE A 18 7.78 -4.03 12.08
N LEU A 19 8.48 -4.14 13.20
CA LEU A 19 7.91 -4.00 14.54
C LEU A 19 8.82 -3.11 15.40
N GLN A 20 8.34 -2.71 16.57
CA GLN A 20 9.23 -2.22 17.61
C GLN A 20 10.12 -3.37 18.12
N ALA A 21 11.32 -3.04 18.62
CA ALA A 21 12.31 -4.04 18.99
C ALA A 21 11.79 -5.05 20.04
N ALA A 22 11.09 -4.56 21.07
CA ALA A 22 10.49 -5.40 22.10
C ALA A 22 9.46 -6.39 21.52
N ALA A 23 8.61 -5.93 20.59
CA ALA A 23 7.63 -6.77 19.92
C ALA A 23 8.31 -7.82 19.02
N LYS A 24 9.35 -7.46 18.25
CA LYS A 24 10.13 -8.44 17.46
C LYS A 24 10.75 -9.52 18.35
N GLN A 25 11.36 -9.13 19.48
CA GLN A 25 11.98 -10.10 20.40
C GLN A 25 10.95 -11.05 21.00
N SER A 26 9.77 -10.54 21.36
CA SER A 26 8.64 -11.34 21.81
C SER A 26 8.15 -12.31 20.72
N LEU A 27 7.96 -11.82 19.49
CA LEU A 27 7.57 -12.65 18.35
C LEU A 27 8.55 -13.80 18.11
N ALA A 28 9.85 -13.52 18.19
CA ALA A 28 10.89 -14.54 18.03
C ALA A 28 10.79 -15.67 19.07
N ARG A 29 10.46 -15.34 20.33
CA ARG A 29 10.25 -16.35 21.38
C ARG A 29 8.99 -17.17 21.14
N ALA A 30 7.89 -16.54 20.71
CA ALA A 30 6.65 -17.24 20.36
C ALA A 30 6.86 -18.22 19.18
N ILE A 31 7.54 -17.77 18.12
CA ILE A 31 7.90 -18.60 16.95
C ILE A 31 8.80 -19.77 17.38
N LYS A 32 9.85 -19.50 18.16
CA LYS A 32 10.74 -20.54 18.69
C LYS A 32 9.98 -21.57 19.52
N ALA A 33 9.08 -21.11 20.39
CA ALA A 33 8.31 -21.99 21.27
C ALA A 33 7.29 -22.85 20.52
N ARG A 34 6.73 -22.35 19.41
CA ARG A 34 5.81 -23.14 18.57
C ARG A 34 6.56 -24.06 17.60
N GLY A 35 7.76 -23.69 17.18
CA GLY A 35 8.59 -24.47 16.25
C GLY A 35 8.03 -24.57 14.83
N ARG A 36 7.14 -23.66 14.43
CA ARG A 36 6.53 -23.61 13.08
C ARG A 36 6.74 -22.25 12.43
N THR A 37 6.70 -22.21 11.11
CA THR A 37 6.72 -20.95 10.34
C THR A 37 5.43 -20.18 10.58
N LEU A 38 5.55 -18.90 10.94
CA LEU A 38 4.40 -18.00 11.12
C LEU A 38 4.07 -17.30 9.79
N SER A 39 2.88 -17.51 9.25
CA SER A 39 2.40 -16.75 8.11
C SER A 39 1.83 -15.40 8.57
N VAL A 40 2.41 -14.31 8.08
CA VAL A 40 2.01 -12.93 8.41
C VAL A 40 1.31 -12.30 7.22
N ASN A 41 0.14 -11.74 7.45
CA ASN A 41 -0.71 -11.06 6.47
C ASN A 41 -0.49 -9.55 6.48
N SER A 42 -0.19 -8.98 7.65
CA SER A 42 0.00 -7.54 7.83
C SER A 42 0.91 -7.25 9.02
N GLY A 43 1.80 -6.27 8.85
CA GLY A 43 2.74 -5.79 9.86
C GLY A 43 2.57 -4.29 10.11
N TYR A 44 3.68 -3.55 10.19
CA TYR A 44 3.61 -2.09 10.27
C TYR A 44 2.87 -1.51 9.05
N ARG A 45 2.09 -0.43 9.25
CA ARG A 45 1.51 0.34 8.14
C ARG A 45 1.89 1.80 8.28
N THR A 46 2.34 2.43 7.19
CA THR A 46 2.54 3.88 7.15
C THR A 46 1.20 4.62 7.17
N ILE A 47 1.22 5.94 7.41
CA ILE A 47 -0.02 6.75 7.31
C ILE A 47 -0.59 6.74 5.88
N ALA A 48 0.26 6.67 4.85
CA ALA A 48 -0.15 6.62 3.45
C ALA A 48 -0.83 5.29 3.11
N GLN A 49 -0.25 4.16 3.52
CA GLN A 49 -0.85 2.84 3.35
C GLN A 49 -2.18 2.72 4.10
N GLN A 50 -2.24 3.30 5.30
CA GLN A 50 -3.48 3.35 6.05
C GLN A 50 -4.56 4.18 5.34
N LEU A 51 -4.18 5.29 4.69
CA LEU A 51 -5.11 6.11 3.90
C LEU A 51 -5.66 5.31 2.70
N MET A 52 -4.81 4.58 1.98
CA MET A 52 -5.27 3.74 0.87
C MET A 52 -6.29 2.70 1.35
N LEU A 53 -5.99 1.98 2.44
CA LEU A 53 -6.91 0.99 2.99
C LEU A 53 -8.20 1.61 3.55
N PHE A 54 -8.10 2.78 4.17
CA PHE A 54 -9.25 3.53 4.65
C PHE A 54 -10.18 3.94 3.50
N ASN A 55 -9.61 4.45 2.40
CA ASN A 55 -10.36 4.81 1.20
C ASN A 55 -11.00 3.59 0.52
N HIS A 56 -10.29 2.46 0.42
CA HIS A 56 -10.88 1.21 -0.07
C HIS A 56 -12.04 0.72 0.81
N GLY A 57 -11.92 0.80 2.13
CA GLY A 57 -12.98 0.42 3.07
C GLY A 57 -14.24 1.28 2.92
N LYS A 58 -14.10 2.59 2.66
CA LYS A 58 -15.24 3.50 2.40
C LYS A 58 -16.10 3.04 1.21
N VAL A 59 -15.49 2.45 0.20
CA VAL A 59 -16.17 1.96 -1.01
C VAL A 59 -16.30 0.43 -1.05
N ARG A 60 -15.99 -0.26 0.05
CA ARG A 60 -16.00 -1.74 0.17
C ARG A 60 -15.21 -2.47 -0.93
N ARG A 61 -14.15 -1.84 -1.46
CA ARG A 61 -13.29 -2.44 -2.48
C ARG A 61 -12.49 -3.60 -1.86
N CYS A 62 -12.27 -4.67 -2.63
CA CYS A 62 -11.54 -5.86 -2.21
C CYS A 62 -12.12 -6.58 -0.96
N GLY A 63 -13.42 -6.40 -0.67
CA GLY A 63 -14.05 -7.00 0.52
C GLY A 63 -13.56 -6.40 1.84
N ILE A 64 -12.86 -5.26 1.79
CA ILE A 64 -12.34 -4.59 2.98
C ILE A 64 -13.52 -3.96 3.74
N GLY A 65 -13.67 -4.35 5.01
CA GLY A 65 -14.71 -3.88 5.91
C GLY A 65 -14.38 -2.54 6.58
N VAL A 66 -14.69 -2.43 7.87
CA VAL A 66 -14.43 -1.22 8.66
C VAL A 66 -12.92 -1.08 8.91
N VAL A 67 -12.36 0.04 8.48
CA VAL A 67 -10.93 0.34 8.62
C VAL A 67 -10.75 1.60 9.46
N ALA A 68 -9.83 1.56 10.42
CA ALA A 68 -9.50 2.74 11.22
C ALA A 68 -8.92 3.86 10.33
N PRO A 69 -9.25 5.14 10.57
CA PRO A 69 -8.64 6.24 9.85
C PRO A 69 -7.14 6.32 10.15
N PRO A 70 -6.34 6.96 9.27
CA PRO A 70 -4.93 7.17 9.54
C PRO A 70 -4.68 7.91 10.86
N GLY A 71 -3.59 7.53 11.53
CA GLY A 71 -3.25 8.01 12.87
C GLY A 71 -3.91 7.22 14.00
N ARG A 72 -4.94 6.40 13.70
CA ARG A 72 -5.67 5.60 14.70
C ARG A 72 -5.48 4.09 14.56
N SER A 73 -4.96 3.60 13.44
CA SER A 73 -4.82 2.16 13.20
C SER A 73 -3.74 1.54 14.09
N ASN A 74 -4.01 0.32 14.56
CA ASN A 74 -3.09 -0.37 15.46
C ASN A 74 -1.74 -0.65 14.79
N HIS A 75 -1.72 -1.00 13.51
CA HIS A 75 -0.52 -1.28 12.72
C HIS A 75 0.45 -0.10 12.61
N GLN A 76 -0.04 1.13 12.76
CA GLN A 76 0.79 2.32 12.71
C GLN A 76 1.67 2.52 13.95
N SER A 77 1.48 1.72 15.02
CA SER A 77 2.43 1.69 16.14
C SER A 77 3.64 0.79 15.89
N GLY A 78 3.60 -0.09 14.89
CA GLY A 78 4.58 -1.18 14.77
C GLY A 78 4.50 -2.17 15.94
N LEU A 79 3.32 -2.33 16.55
CA LEU A 79 3.05 -3.30 17.61
C LEU A 79 1.91 -4.27 17.25
N ALA A 80 1.38 -4.21 16.04
CA ALA A 80 0.28 -5.08 15.62
C ALA A 80 0.70 -6.01 14.48
N LEU A 81 0.06 -7.18 14.44
CA LEU A 81 0.22 -8.18 13.38
C LEU A 81 -1.14 -8.77 13.03
N ASP A 82 -1.36 -8.98 11.73
CA ASP A 82 -2.40 -9.90 11.24
C ASP A 82 -1.72 -11.18 10.77
N ILE A 83 -2.20 -12.33 11.23
CA ILE A 83 -1.58 -13.63 10.96
C ILE A 83 -2.60 -14.67 10.47
N ASN A 84 -2.12 -15.71 9.81
CA ASN A 84 -2.93 -16.93 9.60
C ASN A 84 -2.86 -17.85 10.82
N ASP A 85 -3.86 -18.73 10.96
CA ASP A 85 -3.94 -19.71 12.05
C ASP A 85 -3.87 -19.02 13.44
N GLU A 86 -4.78 -18.06 13.66
CA GLU A 86 -4.87 -17.31 14.90
C GLU A 86 -5.06 -18.24 16.09
N GLN A 87 -5.89 -19.28 15.93
CA GLN A 87 -6.21 -20.21 17.01
C GLN A 87 -4.99 -21.01 17.45
N GLY A 88 -4.19 -21.50 16.49
CA GLY A 88 -2.98 -22.25 16.78
C GLY A 88 -1.85 -21.39 17.34
N TRP A 89 -1.76 -20.11 16.94
CA TRP A 89 -0.73 -19.19 17.43
C TRP A 89 -1.05 -18.54 18.77
N ARG A 90 -2.34 -18.39 19.11
CA ARG A 90 -2.80 -17.64 20.30
C ARG A 90 -2.10 -18.07 21.60
N PRO A 91 -1.99 -19.37 21.98
CA PRO A 91 -1.34 -19.75 23.23
C PRO A 91 0.15 -19.36 23.33
N TYR A 92 0.85 -19.28 22.20
CA TYR A 92 2.27 -18.94 22.15
C TYR A 92 2.48 -17.44 22.17
N LEU A 93 1.64 -16.70 21.45
CA LEU A 93 1.67 -15.24 21.37
C LEU A 93 1.22 -14.61 22.70
N GLU A 94 0.13 -15.09 23.30
CA GLU A 94 -0.39 -14.54 24.57
C GLU A 94 0.59 -14.68 25.72
N ARG A 95 1.28 -15.84 25.82
CA ARG A 95 2.35 -16.05 26.80
C ARG A 95 3.51 -15.06 26.63
N GLU A 96 3.71 -14.54 25.42
CA GLU A 96 4.78 -13.61 25.08
C GLU A 96 4.32 -12.14 25.08
N GLY A 97 3.11 -11.85 25.58
CA GLY A 97 2.60 -10.49 25.77
C GLY A 97 1.87 -9.91 24.54
N TRP A 98 1.34 -10.76 23.67
CA TRP A 98 0.42 -10.35 22.61
C TRP A 98 -1.02 -10.56 23.04
N ARG A 99 -1.89 -9.61 22.73
CA ARG A 99 -3.33 -9.69 22.97
C ARG A 99 -4.04 -9.94 21.65
N TRP A 100 -4.79 -11.03 21.57
CA TRP A 100 -5.69 -11.27 20.45
C TRP A 100 -6.85 -10.27 20.46
N PHE A 101 -7.22 -9.72 19.30
CA PHE A 101 -8.27 -8.71 19.22
C PHE A 101 -9.67 -9.28 19.47
N GLY A 102 -9.90 -10.53 19.06
CA GLY A 102 -11.17 -11.22 19.23
C GLY A 102 -11.87 -11.53 17.90
N PRO A 103 -13.12 -12.00 17.96
CA PRO A 103 -13.83 -12.50 16.78
C PRO A 103 -14.16 -11.43 15.74
N ALA A 104 -14.18 -10.15 16.12
CA ALA A 104 -14.40 -9.03 15.20
C ALA A 104 -13.22 -8.79 14.25
N ASP A 105 -12.01 -9.21 14.65
CA ASP A 105 -10.80 -9.15 13.84
C ASP A 105 -9.90 -10.34 14.18
N ARG A 106 -10.30 -11.52 13.70
CA ARG A 106 -9.68 -12.80 14.04
C ARG A 106 -8.17 -12.85 13.82
N PRO A 107 -7.59 -12.34 12.71
CA PRO A 107 -6.15 -12.46 12.52
C PRO A 107 -5.34 -11.49 13.41
N HIS A 108 -5.97 -10.49 14.03
CA HIS A 108 -5.28 -9.36 14.65
C HIS A 108 -4.75 -9.66 16.06
N PHE A 109 -3.49 -9.30 16.29
CA PHE A 109 -2.85 -9.29 17.61
C PHE A 109 -2.12 -7.96 17.86
N ASP A 110 -2.25 -7.45 19.08
CA ASP A 110 -1.46 -6.31 19.58
C ASP A 110 -0.42 -6.77 20.59
N TYR A 111 0.85 -6.41 20.41
CA TYR A 111 1.85 -6.53 21.47
C TYR A 111 1.59 -5.48 22.57
N ILE A 112 1.31 -5.95 23.78
CA ILE A 112 0.98 -5.13 24.96
C ILE A 112 2.06 -5.23 26.06
N GLY A 113 3.21 -5.82 25.74
CA GLY A 113 4.34 -5.90 26.66
C GLY A 113 5.06 -4.56 26.88
N ARG A 114 6.09 -4.61 27.75
CA ARG A 114 6.89 -3.45 28.14
C ARG A 114 7.91 -3.06 27.05
N GLY A 115 8.56 -1.91 27.22
CA GLY A 115 9.61 -1.45 26.30
C GLY A 115 9.09 -0.92 24.97
N THR A 116 7.84 -0.45 24.95
CA THR A 116 7.16 0.10 23.77
C THR A 116 6.99 1.60 23.89
N ARG A 117 6.76 2.27 22.76
CA ARG A 117 6.45 3.70 22.69
C ARG A 117 5.33 3.97 21.70
N ASN A 118 4.53 5.02 21.91
CA ASN A 118 3.53 5.42 20.93
C ASN A 118 4.17 6.21 19.79
N ILE A 119 4.38 5.55 18.64
CA ILE A 119 4.99 6.18 17.45
C ILE A 119 3.97 6.76 16.47
N ARG A 120 2.65 6.59 16.69
CA ARG A 120 1.64 7.06 15.72
C ARG A 120 1.71 8.57 15.50
N PRO A 121 1.78 9.42 16.55
CA PRO A 121 1.92 10.87 16.34
C PRO A 121 3.25 11.23 15.67
N LEU A 122 4.32 10.48 15.96
CA LEU A 122 5.62 10.69 15.32
C LEU A 122 5.58 10.43 13.82
N ALA A 123 4.89 9.37 13.38
CA ALA A 123 4.71 9.06 11.95
C ALA A 123 3.90 10.16 11.23
N VAL A 124 2.86 10.69 11.87
CA VAL A 124 2.09 11.82 11.34
C VAL A 124 2.96 13.07 11.25
N LYS A 125 3.71 13.39 12.31
CA LYS A 125 4.61 14.55 12.35
C LYS A 125 5.72 14.47 11.32
N ALA A 126 6.26 13.27 11.07
CA ALA A 126 7.25 13.05 10.03
C ALA A 126 6.71 13.41 8.63
N PHE A 127 5.47 13.03 8.33
CA PHE A 127 4.82 13.46 7.09
C PHE A 127 4.56 14.97 7.06
N GLN A 128 4.08 15.57 8.15
CA GLN A 128 3.85 17.02 8.20
C GLN A 128 5.13 17.81 7.92
N ARG A 129 6.26 17.40 8.51
CA ARG A 129 7.60 17.95 8.23
C ARG A 129 8.00 17.80 6.78
N LEU A 130 7.83 16.59 6.24
CA LEU A 130 8.18 16.30 4.86
C LEU A 130 7.32 17.12 3.89
N TRP A 131 6.02 17.25 4.15
CA TRP A 131 5.14 18.12 3.39
C TRP A 131 5.66 19.56 3.40
N ASN A 132 5.92 20.12 4.59
CA ASN A 132 6.37 21.50 4.75
C ASN A 132 7.72 21.76 4.08
N GLN A 133 8.64 20.79 4.13
CA GLN A 133 9.94 20.88 3.47
C GLN A 133 9.81 21.02 1.94
N TYR A 134 8.87 20.31 1.33
CA TYR A 134 8.69 20.29 -0.14
C TYR A 134 7.57 21.20 -0.65
N ASN A 135 6.79 21.80 0.25
CA ASN A 135 5.70 22.71 -0.06
C ASN A 135 5.75 23.95 0.86
N PRO A 136 6.84 24.73 0.82
CA PRO A 136 7.07 25.84 1.75
C PRO A 136 5.97 26.92 1.71
N ASP A 137 5.29 27.08 0.56
CA ASP A 137 4.21 28.05 0.38
C ASP A 137 2.86 27.59 0.97
N LYS A 138 2.76 26.33 1.37
CA LYS A 138 1.50 25.69 1.81
C LYS A 138 1.70 24.83 3.06
N PRO A 139 2.27 25.37 4.15
CA PRO A 139 2.61 24.57 5.32
C PRO A 139 1.37 24.11 6.07
N ILE A 140 1.54 23.05 6.86
CA ILE A 140 0.59 22.56 7.86
C ILE A 140 1.27 22.48 9.22
N ALA A 141 0.48 22.43 10.30
CA ALA A 141 1.01 22.26 11.65
C ALA A 141 1.82 20.95 11.78
N GLU A 142 2.96 21.00 12.47
CA GLU A 142 3.79 19.83 12.80
C GLU A 142 3.47 19.28 14.20
N ASP A 143 2.20 19.04 14.46
CA ASP A 143 1.66 18.66 15.77
C ASP A 143 1.57 17.14 15.99
N GLY A 144 1.78 16.34 14.95
CA GLY A 144 1.58 14.88 15.00
C GLY A 144 0.12 14.45 15.04
N ILE A 145 -0.81 15.37 14.76
CA ILE A 145 -2.26 15.12 14.76
C ILE A 145 -2.72 14.88 13.32
N TYR A 146 -3.40 13.75 13.11
CA TYR A 146 -4.05 13.47 11.83
C TYR A 146 -5.40 14.20 11.76
N GLY A 147 -5.35 15.50 11.44
CA GLY A 147 -6.51 16.35 11.22
C GLY A 147 -6.82 16.57 9.73
N ARG A 148 -7.88 17.34 9.44
CA ARG A 148 -8.34 17.64 8.07
C ARG A 148 -7.23 18.19 7.16
N ASN A 149 -6.36 19.05 7.67
CA ASN A 149 -5.24 19.60 6.89
C ASN A 149 -4.22 18.51 6.53
N THR A 150 -3.81 17.69 7.51
CA THR A 150 -2.91 16.56 7.28
C THR A 150 -3.50 15.57 6.28
N GLU A 151 -4.79 15.24 6.40
CA GLU A 151 -5.48 14.36 5.44
C GLU A 151 -5.51 14.94 4.03
N ALA A 152 -5.86 16.23 3.89
CA ALA A 152 -5.88 16.91 2.59
C ALA A 152 -4.50 16.88 1.93
N ARG A 153 -3.43 17.12 2.69
CA ARG A 153 -2.05 17.06 2.18
C ARG A 153 -1.60 15.64 1.84
N LEU A 154 -1.99 14.65 2.64
CA LEU A 154 -1.62 13.26 2.37
C LEU A 154 -2.27 12.74 1.08
N ASN A 155 -3.49 13.19 0.76
CA ASN A 155 -4.12 12.89 -0.54
C ASN A 155 -3.47 13.63 -1.73
N GLN A 156 -2.69 14.69 -1.48
CA GLN A 156 -1.94 15.43 -2.50
C GLN A 156 -0.47 14.99 -2.60
N ALA A 157 -0.02 14.11 -1.70
CA ALA A 157 1.37 13.68 -1.67
C ALA A 157 1.70 12.87 -2.92
N PRO A 158 2.90 13.07 -3.51
CA PRO A 158 3.33 12.31 -4.68
C PRO A 158 3.43 10.82 -4.35
N ILE A 159 2.94 9.97 -5.24
CA ILE A 159 2.93 8.50 -5.05
C ILE A 159 4.34 7.92 -4.92
N VAL A 160 5.34 8.58 -5.53
CA VAL A 160 6.77 8.22 -5.45
C VAL A 160 7.45 8.65 -4.16
N GLY A 161 6.81 9.51 -3.38
CA GLY A 161 7.44 10.17 -2.25
C GLY A 161 8.03 11.54 -2.61
N PHE A 162 8.47 12.26 -1.57
CA PHE A 162 9.02 13.61 -1.71
C PHE A 162 10.54 13.55 -1.93
N GLY A 163 11.06 14.43 -2.78
CA GLY A 163 12.51 14.50 -3.05
C GLY A 163 13.02 13.58 -4.15
N GLU A 164 12.19 12.64 -4.59
CA GLU A 164 12.37 11.97 -5.86
C GLU A 164 12.02 13.00 -6.95
N THR A 165 13.04 13.72 -7.42
CA THR A 165 12.91 14.53 -8.63
C THR A 165 12.59 13.61 -9.78
N ASN A 166 11.72 14.09 -10.65
CA ASN A 166 11.19 13.46 -11.84
C ASN A 166 12.27 13.06 -12.87
N GLU A 167 13.24 12.20 -12.53
CA GLU A 167 13.54 11.13 -13.47
C GLU A 167 12.29 10.28 -13.45
N SER A 168 11.51 10.45 -14.54
CA SER A 168 10.24 9.79 -14.78
C SER A 168 10.15 8.51 -13.98
N LEU A 169 9.12 8.38 -13.13
CA LEU A 169 8.50 7.05 -13.00
C LEU A 169 8.53 6.46 -14.41
N PRO A 170 9.16 5.30 -14.67
CA PRO A 170 8.99 4.69 -15.97
C PRO A 170 7.49 4.61 -16.15
N GLU A 171 6.97 5.39 -17.11
CA GLU A 171 5.54 5.63 -17.24
C GLU A 171 4.86 4.28 -17.10
N ARG A 172 3.93 4.18 -16.14
CA ARG A 172 3.38 2.89 -15.70
C ARG A 172 3.12 2.03 -16.93
N ARG A 173 3.80 0.88 -17.05
CA ARG A 173 3.67 0.00 -18.22
C ARG A 173 2.22 -0.51 -18.26
N LEU A 174 1.40 0.06 -19.13
CA LEU A 174 -0.03 -0.27 -19.16
C LEU A 174 -0.22 -1.60 -19.88
N SER A 175 -0.84 -2.54 -19.19
CA SER A 175 -1.12 -3.87 -19.71
C SER A 175 -2.29 -4.47 -18.94
N LEU A 176 -2.86 -5.54 -19.48
CA LEU A 176 -3.96 -6.24 -18.83
C LEU A 176 -3.49 -6.95 -17.55
N THR A 177 -3.96 -6.50 -16.39
CA THR A 177 -3.68 -7.08 -15.07
C THR A 177 -4.95 -7.53 -14.35
N LYS A 178 -4.84 -8.19 -13.18
CA LYS A 178 -5.96 -8.41 -12.25
C LYS A 178 -5.55 -7.94 -10.85
N PRO A 179 -6.23 -6.95 -10.24
CA PRO A 179 -7.32 -6.15 -10.82
C PRO A 179 -6.84 -5.35 -12.05
N TYR A 180 -7.79 -4.90 -12.89
CA TYR A 180 -7.46 -4.07 -14.04
C TYR A 180 -6.78 -2.78 -13.59
N LEU A 181 -5.87 -2.28 -14.42
CA LEU A 181 -5.32 -0.95 -14.21
C LEU A 181 -6.43 0.07 -14.46
N GLU A 182 -6.57 1.00 -13.53
CA GLU A 182 -7.47 2.15 -13.64
C GLU A 182 -6.64 3.43 -13.50
N GLY A 183 -7.09 4.55 -14.05
CA GLY A 183 -6.46 5.85 -13.87
C GLY A 183 -6.54 6.79 -15.07
N ASP A 184 -6.13 8.03 -14.87
CA ASP A 184 -6.10 9.05 -15.93
C ASP A 184 -5.10 8.70 -17.04
N ASP A 185 -4.00 8.02 -16.73
CA ASP A 185 -3.04 7.50 -17.71
C ASP A 185 -3.64 6.41 -18.63
N VAL A 186 -4.64 5.64 -18.15
CA VAL A 186 -5.41 4.72 -18.99
C VAL A 186 -6.41 5.48 -19.86
N ARG A 187 -7.02 6.55 -19.32
CA ARG A 187 -7.92 7.41 -20.09
C ARG A 187 -7.19 8.11 -21.23
N GLU A 188 -6.02 8.70 -20.94
CA GLU A 188 -5.13 9.33 -21.94
C GLU A 188 -4.72 8.34 -23.03
N LEU A 189 -4.39 7.09 -22.65
CA LEU A 189 -4.15 6.03 -23.63
C LEU A 189 -5.37 5.79 -24.53
N GLN A 190 -6.56 5.63 -23.94
CA GLN A 190 -7.79 5.36 -24.70
C GLN A 190 -8.13 6.54 -25.63
N GLU A 191 -7.97 7.78 -25.18
CA GLU A 191 -8.13 8.99 -25.99
C GLU A 191 -7.12 9.03 -27.15
N ALA A 192 -5.85 8.68 -26.90
CA ALA A 192 -4.82 8.61 -27.93
C ALA A 192 -5.11 7.51 -28.97
N LEU A 193 -5.64 6.35 -28.53
CA LEU A 193 -6.08 5.27 -29.42
C LEU A 193 -7.26 5.72 -30.30
N VAL A 194 -8.26 6.39 -29.73
CA VAL A 194 -9.39 6.97 -30.47
C VAL A 194 -8.90 8.01 -31.48
N LYS A 195 -7.97 8.88 -31.08
CA LYS A 195 -7.33 9.85 -31.98
C LYS A 195 -6.55 9.19 -33.11
N ALA A 196 -5.97 8.01 -32.85
CA ALA A 196 -5.33 7.16 -33.84
C ALA A 196 -6.32 6.29 -34.63
N THR A 197 -7.62 6.59 -34.57
CA THR A 197 -8.72 5.90 -35.28
C THR A 197 -8.96 4.44 -34.84
N ILE A 198 -8.48 4.04 -33.66
CA ILE A 198 -8.77 2.76 -33.04
C ILE A 198 -10.05 2.87 -32.19
N THR A 199 -10.97 1.93 -32.33
CA THR A 199 -12.22 1.93 -31.56
C THR A 199 -12.00 1.34 -30.17
N VAL A 200 -12.16 2.15 -29.13
CA VAL A 200 -12.13 1.72 -27.73
C VAL A 200 -12.99 2.67 -26.87
N GLU A 201 -13.59 2.15 -25.81
CA GLU A 201 -14.29 2.96 -24.82
C GLU A 201 -13.28 3.73 -23.95
N VAL A 202 -13.57 5.00 -23.66
CA VAL A 202 -12.74 5.88 -22.83
C VAL A 202 -13.28 5.87 -21.39
N ASP A 203 -13.15 4.74 -20.71
CA ASP A 203 -13.65 4.51 -19.35
C ASP A 203 -12.59 4.66 -18.25
N GLY A 204 -11.31 4.81 -18.64
CA GLY A 204 -10.17 4.85 -17.73
C GLY A 204 -9.79 3.49 -17.15
N VAL A 205 -10.27 2.38 -17.74
CA VAL A 205 -10.01 0.99 -17.31
C VAL A 205 -9.26 0.19 -18.38
N PHE A 206 -8.12 -0.39 -18.02
CA PHE A 206 -7.35 -1.24 -18.92
C PHE A 206 -7.89 -2.67 -18.87
N GLY A 207 -9.05 -2.85 -19.49
CA GLY A 207 -9.70 -4.15 -19.66
C GLY A 207 -9.25 -4.90 -20.92
N PRO A 208 -9.83 -6.08 -21.20
CA PRO A 208 -9.53 -6.86 -22.40
C PRO A 208 -9.75 -6.07 -23.70
N ALA A 209 -10.78 -5.20 -23.76
CA ALA A 209 -11.03 -4.34 -24.91
C ALA A 209 -9.86 -3.36 -25.16
N THR A 210 -9.37 -2.70 -24.12
CA THR A 210 -8.20 -1.80 -24.19
C THR A 210 -6.94 -2.55 -24.63
N LYS A 211 -6.73 -3.80 -24.16
CA LYS A 211 -5.60 -4.62 -24.63
C LYS A 211 -5.66 -4.91 -26.13
N GLU A 212 -6.83 -5.27 -26.65
CA GLU A 212 -6.99 -5.58 -28.07
C GLU A 212 -6.87 -4.31 -28.93
N ALA A 213 -7.37 -3.17 -28.45
CA ALA A 213 -7.14 -1.87 -29.08
C ALA A 213 -5.65 -1.49 -29.15
N VAL A 214 -4.88 -1.73 -28.08
CA VAL A 214 -3.42 -1.51 -28.07
C VAL A 214 -2.74 -2.43 -29.10
N LYS A 215 -3.13 -3.70 -29.19
CA LYS A 215 -2.57 -4.62 -30.20
C LYS A 215 -2.90 -4.19 -31.63
N GLU A 216 -4.12 -3.73 -31.87
CA GLU A 216 -4.54 -3.21 -33.17
C GLU A 216 -3.65 -2.02 -33.57
N PHE A 217 -3.47 -1.06 -32.65
CA PHE A 217 -2.57 0.06 -32.86
C PHE A 217 -1.12 -0.37 -33.12
N GLN A 218 -0.58 -1.29 -32.31
CA GLN A 218 0.78 -1.80 -32.48
C GLN A 218 0.96 -2.43 -33.86
N LYS A 219 -0.03 -3.19 -34.34
CA LYS A 219 -0.04 -3.78 -35.67
C LYS A 219 -0.05 -2.72 -36.77
N LEU A 220 -0.83 -1.64 -36.62
CA LEU A 220 -0.86 -0.53 -37.59
C LEU A 220 0.44 0.28 -37.64
N LYS A 221 1.25 0.23 -36.59
CA LYS A 221 2.51 0.97 -36.47
C LYS A 221 3.75 0.09 -36.63
N ASP A 222 3.59 -1.15 -37.09
CA ASP A 222 4.68 -2.13 -37.23
C ASP A 222 5.51 -2.30 -35.94
N LEU A 223 4.85 -2.26 -34.79
CA LEU A 223 5.44 -2.51 -33.46
C LEU A 223 5.24 -3.96 -33.02
N THR A 224 5.97 -4.38 -31.99
CA THR A 224 5.72 -5.66 -31.31
C THR A 224 4.29 -5.70 -30.78
N VAL A 225 3.48 -6.64 -31.28
CA VAL A 225 2.06 -6.79 -30.96
C VAL A 225 1.87 -7.59 -29.65
N ASP A 226 2.29 -7.03 -28.52
CA ASP A 226 2.23 -7.66 -27.20
C ASP A 226 1.03 -7.18 -26.36
N GLY A 227 0.33 -6.12 -26.79
CA GLY A 227 -0.76 -5.49 -26.04
C GLY A 227 -0.26 -4.73 -24.81
N ILE A 228 1.01 -4.32 -24.82
CA ILE A 228 1.66 -3.62 -23.72
C ILE A 228 2.09 -2.22 -24.17
N VAL A 229 1.68 -1.23 -23.39
CA VAL A 229 2.03 0.18 -23.61
C VAL A 229 3.37 0.48 -22.92
N GLY A 230 4.44 0.06 -23.59
CA GLY A 230 5.82 0.45 -23.28
C GLY A 230 6.26 1.70 -24.07
N ALA A 231 7.53 2.08 -23.93
CA ALA A 231 8.09 3.30 -24.51
C ALA A 231 7.84 3.44 -26.03
N ALA A 232 7.97 2.36 -26.80
CA ALA A 232 7.74 2.37 -28.25
C ALA A 232 6.28 2.68 -28.61
N THR A 233 5.33 2.03 -27.93
CA THR A 233 3.88 2.26 -28.13
C THR A 233 3.50 3.70 -27.75
N ARG A 234 4.05 4.21 -26.65
CA ARG A 234 3.81 5.59 -26.16
C ARG A 234 4.32 6.64 -27.13
N SER A 235 5.57 6.50 -27.57
CA SER A 235 6.17 7.37 -28.58
C SER A 235 5.36 7.40 -29.87
N ALA A 236 4.85 6.24 -30.33
CA ALA A 236 4.01 6.17 -31.52
C ALA A 236 2.61 6.80 -31.35
N LEU A 237 2.08 6.84 -30.12
CA LEU A 237 0.82 7.50 -29.76
C LEU A 237 0.97 9.00 -29.48
N GLY A 238 2.21 9.48 -29.28
CA GLY A 238 2.48 10.84 -28.84
C GLY A 238 2.13 11.07 -27.36
N LEU A 239 2.27 10.03 -26.55
CA LEU A 239 2.18 10.06 -25.09
C LEU A 239 3.56 10.24 -24.47
#